data_AF-A0A1X1QXJ6-F1
#
_entry.id   AF-A0A1X1QXJ6-F1
#
_cell.length_a   1.000
_cell.length_b   1.000
_cell.length_c   1.000
_cell.angle_alpha   90.00
_cell.angle_beta   90.00
_cell.angle_gamma   90.00
#
_symmetry.space_group_name_H-M   'P 1'
#
loop_
_entity.id
_entity.type
_entity.pdbx_description
1 polymer ?
#
loop_
_entity_poly.entity_id
_entity_poly.type
_entity_poly.pdbx_seq_one_letter_code
_entity_poly.pdbx_strand_id
1 'polypeptide(L)'
;MEDLWGEWLRNAERRGVGRHVVTDIARRHAVTPEAFGVLEGTEEIHDPDGKSFFLLARGTPGDDARRAALLTYVVNAGTGYRAHGGPGDFPATPYSADEVARIAERQRANGWTYSRDVRFVDRNGGRLVTTPNGMLMGAGGNWIQRQFSRRGGTTWGDIFMLNLGGVADPAERLRRIVRAGRAWRLDLDRLLHHEERHCRQWAERGYAAMVRDYGRELVRELVFGATNRLESDAGLSDGGYR
;
A
#
# COMPACT_ATOMS: atom_id res chain seq x y z
N MET A 1 8.96 18.85 -15.48
CA MET A 1 8.02 18.48 -14.41
C MET A 1 6.90 17.71 -15.05
N GLU A 2 6.66 16.48 -14.61
CA GLU A 2 5.45 15.75 -14.99
C GLU A 2 4.24 16.47 -14.37
N ASP A 3 3.23 16.75 -15.19
CA ASP A 3 1.99 17.41 -14.77
C ASP A 3 1.06 16.38 -14.09
N LEU A 4 1.38 16.03 -12.84
CA LEU A 4 0.61 15.08 -12.02
C LEU A 4 -0.78 15.60 -11.69
N TRP A 5 -0.96 16.93 -11.62
CA TRP A 5 -2.28 17.54 -11.47
C TRP A 5 -3.15 17.24 -12.70
N GLY A 6 -2.66 17.54 -13.90
CA GLY A 6 -3.37 17.22 -15.13
C GLY A 6 -3.53 15.72 -15.32
N GLU A 7 -2.58 14.91 -14.86
CA GLU A 7 -2.73 13.45 -14.87
C GLU A 7 -3.86 12.98 -13.98
N TRP A 8 -3.97 13.51 -12.76
CA TRP A 8 -5.10 13.22 -11.88
C TRP A 8 -6.43 13.52 -12.56
N LEU A 9 -6.56 14.68 -13.21
CA LEU A 9 -7.77 15.05 -13.95
C LEU A 9 -8.07 14.07 -15.10
N ARG A 10 -7.04 13.67 -15.86
CA ARG A 10 -7.18 12.68 -16.94
C ARG A 10 -7.56 11.29 -16.40
N ASN A 11 -6.99 10.86 -15.28
CA ASN A 11 -7.33 9.61 -14.61
C ASN A 11 -8.78 9.62 -14.12
N ALA A 12 -9.22 10.72 -13.50
CA ALA A 12 -10.60 10.91 -13.07
C ALA A 12 -11.58 10.83 -14.24
N GLU A 13 -11.28 11.50 -15.36
CA GLU A 13 -12.10 11.46 -16.57
C GLU A 13 -12.17 10.05 -17.17
N ARG A 14 -11.01 9.37 -17.35
CA ARG A 14 -10.94 7.99 -17.87
C ARG A 14 -11.76 7.01 -17.04
N ARG A 15 -11.90 7.26 -15.74
CA ARG A 15 -12.65 6.41 -14.80
C ARG A 15 -14.09 6.85 -14.57
N GLY A 16 -14.56 7.85 -15.31
CA GLY A 16 -15.93 8.37 -15.18
C GLY A 16 -16.21 9.05 -13.84
N VAL A 17 -15.18 9.54 -13.15
CA VAL A 17 -15.33 10.27 -11.88
C VAL A 17 -15.95 11.63 -12.18
N GLY A 18 -17.10 11.92 -11.56
CA GLY A 18 -17.79 13.20 -11.73
C GLY A 18 -16.94 14.38 -11.26
N ARG A 19 -16.98 15.50 -12.01
CA ARG A 19 -16.23 16.73 -11.67
C ARG A 19 -16.45 17.20 -10.22
N HIS A 20 -17.67 17.08 -9.71
CA HIS A 20 -18.02 17.45 -8.34
C HIS A 20 -17.21 16.64 -7.30
N VAL A 21 -16.88 15.38 -7.57
CA VAL A 21 -16.06 14.54 -6.69
C VAL A 21 -14.61 15.04 -6.68
N VAL A 22 -14.06 15.35 -7.86
CA VAL A 22 -12.71 15.91 -7.98
C VAL A 22 -12.60 17.24 -7.24
N THR A 23 -13.58 18.13 -7.44
CA THR A 23 -13.64 19.42 -6.72
C THR A 23 -13.77 19.23 -5.21
N ASP A 24 -14.57 18.26 -4.75
CA ASP A 24 -14.73 18.01 -3.32
C ASP A 24 -13.44 17.46 -2.68
N ILE A 25 -12.73 16.55 -3.37
CA ILE A 25 -11.41 16.06 -2.95
C ILE A 25 -10.40 17.21 -2.87
N ALA A 26 -10.29 18.02 -3.93
CA ALA A 26 -9.37 19.15 -3.98
C ALA A 26 -9.59 20.11 -2.82
N ARG A 27 -10.86 20.47 -2.55
CA ARG A 27 -11.23 21.40 -1.49
C ARG A 27 -11.03 20.81 -0.09
N ARG A 28 -11.53 19.61 0.19
CA ARG A 28 -11.52 19.04 1.55
C ARG A 28 -10.15 18.58 2.00
N HIS A 29 -9.29 18.18 1.07
CA HIS A 29 -7.97 17.62 1.36
C HIS A 29 -6.81 18.51 0.90
N ALA A 30 -7.11 19.75 0.49
CA ALA A 30 -6.13 20.72 -0.01
C ALA A 30 -5.20 20.11 -1.08
N VAL A 31 -5.78 19.31 -1.98
CA VAL A 31 -5.04 18.82 -3.15
C VAL A 31 -4.98 19.98 -4.14
N THR A 32 -3.80 20.58 -4.26
CA THR A 32 -3.44 21.61 -5.24
C THR A 32 -2.34 21.07 -6.16
N PRO A 33 -2.01 21.73 -7.28
CA PRO A 33 -0.86 21.33 -8.10
C PRO A 33 0.43 21.18 -7.29
N GLU A 34 0.70 22.11 -6.37
CA GLU A 34 1.89 22.11 -5.52
C GLU A 34 1.90 20.95 -4.53
N ALA A 35 0.73 20.38 -4.19
CA ALA A 35 0.66 19.25 -3.29
C ALA A 35 1.41 18.03 -3.84
N PHE A 36 1.45 17.87 -5.17
CA PHE A 36 2.15 16.79 -5.86
C PHE A 36 3.68 16.91 -5.85
N GLY A 37 4.23 18.02 -5.33
CA GLY A 37 5.68 18.22 -5.22
C GLY A 37 6.43 17.12 -4.47
N VAL A 38 5.78 16.39 -3.56
CA VAL A 38 6.41 15.23 -2.86
C VAL A 38 6.62 14.00 -3.75
N LEU A 39 5.96 13.94 -4.92
CA LEU A 39 6.17 12.91 -5.93
C LEU A 39 7.16 13.36 -7.00
N GLU A 40 7.52 14.65 -7.07
CA GLU A 40 8.50 15.13 -8.02
C GLU A 40 9.87 14.49 -7.77
N GLY A 41 10.50 14.02 -8.85
CA GLY A 41 11.80 13.35 -8.79
C GLY A 41 11.76 11.94 -8.21
N THR A 42 10.59 11.43 -7.83
CA THR A 42 10.40 9.99 -7.60
C THR A 42 10.24 9.27 -8.93
N GLU A 43 10.67 8.02 -9.00
CA GLU A 43 10.48 7.22 -10.21
C GLU A 43 9.05 6.67 -10.23
N GLU A 44 8.28 7.08 -11.24
CA GLU A 44 6.97 6.53 -11.53
C GLU A 44 7.10 5.18 -12.26
N ILE A 45 6.31 4.21 -11.82
CA ILE A 45 6.22 2.87 -12.38
C ILE A 45 4.75 2.59 -12.66
N HIS A 46 4.41 2.29 -13.91
CA HIS A 46 3.06 1.88 -14.28
C HIS A 46 2.88 0.36 -14.23
N ASP A 47 1.72 -0.06 -13.76
CA ASP A 47 1.26 -1.45 -13.93
C ASP A 47 0.56 -1.65 -15.29
N PRO A 48 0.16 -2.88 -15.64
CA PRO A 48 -0.51 -3.17 -16.92
C PRO A 48 -1.84 -2.42 -17.14
N ASP A 49 -2.49 -1.98 -16.05
CA ASP A 49 -3.73 -1.20 -16.10
C ASP A 49 -3.47 0.31 -16.16
N GLY A 50 -2.19 0.72 -16.25
CA GLY A 50 -1.75 2.10 -16.33
C GLY A 50 -1.76 2.83 -14.99
N LYS A 51 -1.87 2.13 -13.86
CA LYS A 51 -1.84 2.76 -12.54
C LYS A 51 -0.44 3.11 -12.12
N SER A 52 -0.31 4.28 -11.50
CA SER A 52 0.94 4.86 -11.06
C SER A 52 1.35 4.33 -9.67
N PHE A 53 2.60 3.92 -9.57
CA PHE A 53 3.30 3.60 -8.33
C PHE A 53 4.57 4.45 -8.29
N PHE A 54 4.93 5.01 -7.12
CA PHE A 54 6.12 5.88 -7.04
C PHE A 54 7.16 5.29 -6.12
N LEU A 55 8.34 5.01 -6.67
CA LEU A 55 9.47 4.48 -5.92
C LEU A 55 10.08 5.62 -5.09
N LEU A 56 10.00 5.48 -3.76
CA LEU A 56 10.55 6.48 -2.85
C LEU A 56 12.06 6.61 -3.03
N ALA A 57 12.53 7.86 -3.09
CA ALA A 57 13.94 8.18 -3.07
C ALA A 57 14.57 7.73 -1.74
N ARG A 58 15.89 7.51 -1.75
CA ARG A 58 16.58 7.22 -0.50
C ARG A 58 16.56 8.45 0.41
N GLY A 59 16.43 8.22 1.71
CA GLY A 59 16.32 9.29 2.69
C GLY A 59 15.01 10.07 2.66
N THR A 60 13.99 9.65 1.89
CA THR A 60 12.65 10.29 1.92
C THR A 60 12.14 10.38 3.37
N PRO A 61 11.79 11.59 3.86
CA PRO A 61 11.21 11.76 5.19
C PRO A 61 9.90 10.99 5.36
N GLY A 62 9.60 10.56 6.58
CA GLY A 62 8.39 9.80 6.88
C GLY A 62 7.10 10.54 6.51
N ASP A 63 7.03 11.84 6.81
CA ASP A 63 5.86 12.67 6.46
C ASP A 63 5.68 12.81 4.94
N ASP A 64 6.79 12.92 4.20
CA ASP A 64 6.76 12.96 2.73
C ASP A 64 6.33 11.60 2.17
N ALA A 65 6.81 10.48 2.73
CA ALA A 65 6.37 9.14 2.35
C ALA A 65 4.86 8.93 2.60
N ARG A 66 4.33 9.45 3.72
CA ARG A 66 2.89 9.42 4.02
C ARG A 66 2.10 10.21 2.98
N ARG A 67 2.53 11.45 2.72
CA ARG A 67 1.88 12.34 1.76
C ARG A 67 1.95 11.77 0.34
N ALA A 68 3.10 11.24 -0.06
CA ALA A 68 3.31 10.56 -1.32
C ALA A 68 2.35 9.37 -1.48
N ALA A 69 2.22 8.51 -0.46
CA ALA A 69 1.28 7.39 -0.49
C ALA A 69 -0.18 7.85 -0.69
N LEU A 70 -0.61 8.90 0.05
CA LEU A 70 -1.95 9.44 -0.12
C LEU A 70 -2.17 10.01 -1.53
N LEU A 71 -1.20 10.78 -2.04
CA LEU A 71 -1.30 11.39 -3.36
C LEU A 71 -1.20 10.38 -4.49
N THR A 72 -0.55 9.22 -4.27
CA THR A 72 -0.60 8.10 -5.21
C THR A 72 -2.03 7.53 -5.35
N TYR A 73 -2.79 7.41 -4.26
CA TYR A 73 -4.21 7.07 -4.36
C TYR A 73 -5.00 8.15 -5.13
N VAL A 74 -4.71 9.43 -4.84
CA VAL A 74 -5.41 10.57 -5.47
C VAL A 74 -5.14 10.60 -6.97
N VAL A 75 -3.88 10.60 -7.42
CA VAL A 75 -3.52 10.72 -8.84
C VAL A 75 -4.10 9.59 -9.68
N ASN A 76 -4.15 8.37 -9.12
CA ASN A 76 -4.75 7.23 -9.79
C ASN A 76 -6.27 7.35 -9.96
N ALA A 77 -6.95 8.23 -9.22
CA ALA A 77 -8.40 8.32 -9.16
C ALA A 77 -9.06 6.98 -8.76
N GLY A 78 -8.54 6.35 -7.71
CA GLY A 78 -9.03 5.08 -7.14
C GLY A 78 -8.08 3.89 -7.33
N THR A 79 -8.47 2.71 -6.88
CA THR A 79 -7.61 1.52 -6.87
C THR A 79 -7.64 0.70 -8.16
N GLY A 80 -8.69 0.83 -8.98
CA GLY A 80 -8.94 -0.07 -10.12
C GLY A 80 -9.46 -1.46 -9.71
N TYR A 81 -9.67 -1.71 -8.42
CA TYR A 81 -10.11 -3.00 -7.91
C TYR A 81 -11.44 -3.42 -8.56
N ARG A 82 -11.43 -4.61 -9.18
CA ARG A 82 -12.56 -5.20 -9.95
C ARG A 82 -12.98 -4.44 -11.21
N ALA A 83 -12.18 -3.49 -11.72
CA ALA A 83 -12.52 -2.73 -12.93
C ALA A 83 -12.80 -3.64 -14.15
N HIS A 84 -12.15 -4.80 -14.23
CA HIS A 84 -12.33 -5.79 -15.30
C HIS A 84 -13.31 -6.93 -14.96
N GLY A 85 -14.16 -6.77 -13.95
CA GLY A 85 -15.18 -7.76 -13.59
C GLY A 85 -14.66 -9.09 -13.02
N GLY A 86 -13.36 -9.16 -12.69
CA GLY A 86 -12.75 -10.34 -12.05
C GLY A 86 -13.30 -10.64 -10.66
N PRO A 87 -13.05 -11.86 -10.13
CA PRO A 87 -13.43 -12.22 -8.77
C PRO A 87 -12.72 -11.28 -7.79
N GLY A 88 -13.50 -10.45 -7.10
CA GLY A 88 -13.03 -9.67 -5.96
C GLY A 88 -13.56 -10.29 -4.68
N ASP A 89 -12.70 -10.36 -3.68
CA ASP A 89 -13.04 -10.85 -2.35
C ASP A 89 -14.00 -9.88 -1.63
N PHE A 90 -14.05 -8.60 -2.03
CA PHE A 90 -14.86 -7.55 -1.40
C PHE A 90 -15.54 -6.58 -2.39
N PRO A 91 -16.52 -5.78 -1.94
CA PRO A 91 -17.02 -4.64 -2.71
C PRO A 91 -15.93 -3.58 -2.93
N ALA A 92 -15.85 -3.04 -4.16
CA ALA A 92 -14.97 -1.91 -4.43
C ALA A 92 -15.44 -0.67 -3.66
N THR A 93 -14.51 0.05 -3.05
CA THR A 93 -14.82 1.32 -2.37
C THR A 93 -14.82 2.46 -3.40
N PRO A 94 -15.89 3.27 -3.48
CA PRO A 94 -15.95 4.37 -4.46
C PRO A 94 -14.86 5.42 -4.25
N TYR A 95 -14.31 5.92 -5.36
CA TYR A 95 -13.41 7.07 -5.32
C TYR A 95 -14.16 8.32 -4.89
N SER A 96 -13.83 8.86 -3.72
CA SER A 96 -14.54 9.98 -3.10
C SER A 96 -13.65 10.74 -2.10
N ALA A 97 -14.07 11.94 -1.71
CA ALA A 97 -13.41 12.68 -0.64
C ALA A 97 -13.50 11.97 0.72
N ASP A 98 -14.55 11.20 0.97
CA ASP A 98 -14.65 10.42 2.20
C ASP A 98 -13.65 9.26 2.20
N GLU A 99 -13.41 8.62 1.05
CA GLU A 99 -12.38 7.58 0.96
C GLU A 99 -10.96 8.15 1.12
N VAL A 100 -10.68 9.33 0.56
CA VAL A 100 -9.42 10.04 0.84
C VAL A 100 -9.27 10.33 2.34
N ALA A 101 -10.36 10.75 3.01
CA ALA A 101 -10.35 11.02 4.44
C ALA A 101 -10.08 9.76 5.27
N ARG A 102 -10.71 8.65 4.92
CA ARG A 102 -10.52 7.33 5.56
C ARG A 102 -9.08 6.85 5.43
N ILE A 103 -8.49 6.94 4.24
CA ILE A 103 -7.07 6.60 4.02
C ILE A 103 -6.17 7.50 4.85
N ALA A 104 -6.39 8.82 4.83
CA ALA A 104 -5.60 9.76 5.63
C ALA A 104 -5.72 9.49 7.14
N GLU A 105 -6.89 9.08 7.62
CA GLU A 105 -7.11 8.68 9.02
C GLU A 105 -6.36 7.40 9.39
N ARG A 106 -6.44 6.36 8.54
CA ARG A 106 -5.66 5.13 8.69
C ARG A 106 -4.16 5.44 8.76
N GLN A 107 -3.66 6.28 7.86
CA GLN A 107 -2.26 6.71 7.84
C GLN A 107 -1.85 7.46 9.12
N ARG A 108 -2.74 8.26 9.71
CA ARG A 108 -2.50 8.94 11.00
C ARG A 108 -2.45 7.94 12.16
N ALA A 109 -3.40 7.00 12.22
CA ALA A 109 -3.41 5.94 13.23
C ALA A 109 -2.15 5.06 13.14
N ASN A 110 -1.68 4.81 11.92
CA ASN A 110 -0.42 4.13 11.63
C ASN A 110 0.77 5.09 11.49
N GLY A 111 0.72 6.29 12.07
CA GLY A 111 1.76 7.33 11.92
C GLY A 111 3.17 6.90 12.39
N TRP A 112 3.23 5.89 13.26
CA TRP A 112 4.47 5.26 13.69
C TRP A 112 5.20 4.52 12.55
N THR A 113 4.47 3.96 11.57
CA THR A 113 5.04 3.34 10.37
C THR A 113 5.88 4.35 9.58
N TYR A 114 5.33 5.55 9.40
CA TYR A 114 5.98 6.61 8.64
C TYR A 114 7.14 7.24 9.40
N SER A 115 6.96 7.56 10.68
CA SER A 115 7.99 8.24 11.48
C SER A 115 9.18 7.35 11.87
N ARG A 116 9.01 6.03 11.90
CA ARG A 116 10.07 5.08 12.31
C ARG A 116 10.49 4.13 11.19
N ASP A 117 9.52 3.44 10.58
CA ASP A 117 9.82 2.25 9.79
C ASP A 117 10.25 2.57 8.35
N VAL A 118 9.77 3.68 7.76
CA VAL A 118 10.27 4.14 6.45
C VAL A 118 11.80 4.32 6.48
N ARG A 119 12.31 5.05 7.47
CA ARG A 119 13.75 5.27 7.65
C ARG A 119 14.49 3.97 7.99
N PHE A 120 13.85 3.09 8.76
CA PHE A 120 14.42 1.79 9.09
C PHE A 120 14.60 0.92 7.85
N VAL A 121 13.58 0.80 6.99
CA VAL A 121 13.65 0.03 5.75
C VAL A 121 14.77 0.54 4.85
N ASP A 122 14.83 1.85 4.62
CA ASP A 122 15.86 2.48 3.77
C ASP A 122 17.29 2.21 4.29
N ARG A 123 17.52 2.40 5.60
CA ARG A 123 18.82 2.14 6.23
C ARG A 123 19.27 0.68 6.19
N ASN A 124 18.33 -0.25 6.13
CA ASN A 124 18.62 -1.68 6.04
C ASN A 124 18.66 -2.16 4.58
N GLY A 125 18.75 -1.24 3.61
CA GLY A 125 18.89 -1.55 2.19
C GLY A 125 17.60 -1.98 1.50
N GLY A 126 16.45 -1.90 2.19
CA GLY A 126 15.16 -2.10 1.56
C GLY A 126 14.74 -0.91 0.70
N ARG A 127 13.74 -1.12 -0.15
CA ARG A 127 13.11 -0.07 -0.96
C ARG A 127 11.61 -0.12 -0.80
N LEU A 128 10.97 1.03 -0.98
CA LEU A 128 9.55 1.24 -0.80
C LEU A 128 8.97 1.93 -2.03
N VAL A 129 7.80 1.48 -2.44
CA VAL A 129 6.98 2.10 -3.48
C VAL A 129 5.64 2.49 -2.87
N THR A 130 5.10 3.64 -3.24
CA THR A 130 3.72 4.01 -2.93
C THR A 130 2.76 3.22 -3.81
N THR A 131 1.56 2.96 -3.31
CA THR A 131 0.56 2.13 -4.00
C THR A 131 -0.74 2.89 -4.24
N PRO A 132 -1.54 2.49 -5.24
CA PRO A 132 -2.88 3.03 -5.46
C PRO A 132 -3.86 2.83 -4.30
N ASN A 133 -3.48 2.12 -3.22
CA ASN A 133 -4.31 1.87 -2.02
C ASN A 133 -3.97 2.85 -0.86
N GLY A 134 -3.08 3.82 -1.12
CA GLY A 134 -2.67 4.79 -0.12
C GLY A 134 -1.71 4.24 0.93
N MET A 135 -1.07 3.10 0.66
CA MET A 135 -0.11 2.43 1.54
C MET A 135 1.24 2.25 0.84
N LEU A 136 2.25 1.76 1.56
CA LEU A 136 3.57 1.46 1.03
C LEU A 136 3.72 -0.05 0.79
N MET A 137 4.40 -0.41 -0.29
CA MET A 137 4.84 -1.78 -0.57
C MET A 137 6.37 -1.81 -0.65
N GLY A 138 7.00 -2.80 -0.02
CA GLY A 138 8.44 -2.86 0.13
C GLY A 138 9.06 -4.20 -0.22
N ALA A 139 10.35 -4.16 -0.54
CA ALA A 139 11.19 -5.35 -0.73
C ALA A 139 12.58 -5.12 -0.11
N GLY A 140 13.28 -6.21 0.20
CA GLY A 140 14.61 -6.17 0.82
C GLY A 140 14.56 -5.97 2.35
N GLY A 141 15.69 -5.56 2.94
CA GLY A 141 15.82 -5.35 4.39
C GLY A 141 16.45 -6.52 5.17
N ASN A 142 16.65 -6.30 6.48
CA ASN A 142 17.39 -7.19 7.37
C ASN A 142 16.51 -8.29 8.02
N TRP A 143 17.18 -9.37 8.46
CA TRP A 143 16.68 -10.69 8.84
C TRP A 143 15.44 -10.77 9.78
N ILE A 144 15.17 -9.75 10.61
CA ILE A 144 13.93 -9.69 11.42
C ILE A 144 12.68 -9.58 10.54
N GLN A 145 12.79 -8.94 9.36
CA GLN A 145 11.73 -8.90 8.34
C GLN A 145 11.60 -10.23 7.56
N ARG A 146 12.52 -11.18 7.74
CA ARG A 146 12.54 -12.50 7.07
C ARG A 146 11.96 -13.65 7.91
N GLN A 147 11.75 -13.44 9.21
CA GLN A 147 11.28 -14.49 10.14
C GLN A 147 9.74 -14.67 10.14
N PHE A 148 8.97 -13.68 9.68
CA PHE A 148 7.49 -13.71 9.66
C PHE A 148 6.89 -14.24 8.34
N SER A 149 7.76 -14.83 7.52
CA SER A 149 7.62 -14.98 6.08
C SER A 149 7.24 -16.39 5.67
N ARG A 150 6.14 -16.92 6.21
CA ARG A 150 5.69 -18.27 5.81
C ARG A 150 4.84 -18.31 4.55
N ARG A 151 4.29 -17.20 4.04
CA ARG A 151 3.33 -17.29 2.93
C ARG A 151 3.43 -16.27 1.80
N GLY A 152 3.85 -15.02 1.98
CA GLY A 152 4.23 -14.17 0.83
C GLY A 152 4.50 -12.71 1.15
N GLY A 153 4.10 -12.22 2.31
CA GLY A 153 4.60 -10.95 2.81
C GLY A 153 4.07 -10.71 4.21
N THR A 154 4.32 -9.51 4.73
CA THR A 154 3.78 -9.10 6.01
C THR A 154 3.41 -7.63 5.97
N THR A 155 2.16 -7.33 6.30
CA THR A 155 1.71 -5.96 6.52
C THR A 155 1.96 -5.54 7.96
N TRP A 156 2.65 -4.42 8.11
CA TRP A 156 3.07 -3.81 9.37
C TRP A 156 2.68 -2.33 9.36
N GLY A 157 1.55 -2.03 10.01
CA GLY A 157 0.91 -0.72 9.87
C GLY A 157 0.54 -0.46 8.42
N ASP A 158 1.11 0.58 7.82
CA ASP A 158 0.89 0.96 6.40
C ASP A 158 2.00 0.50 5.44
N ILE A 159 2.92 -0.39 5.85
CA ILE A 159 3.92 -1.01 4.97
C ILE A 159 3.61 -2.50 4.77
N PHE A 160 3.43 -2.92 3.52
CA PHE A 160 3.45 -4.32 3.13
C PHE A 160 4.83 -4.74 2.62
N MET A 161 5.54 -5.58 3.37
CA MET A 161 6.84 -6.11 2.98
C MET A 161 6.69 -7.45 2.24
N LEU A 162 7.13 -7.50 0.99
CA LEU A 162 7.12 -8.72 0.17
C LEU A 162 8.21 -9.70 0.63
N ASN A 163 7.85 -10.98 0.77
CA ASN A 163 8.78 -12.05 1.12
C ASN A 163 9.47 -12.64 -0.12
N LEU A 164 10.56 -12.04 -0.56
CA LEU A 164 11.23 -12.40 -1.82
C LEU A 164 12.60 -13.07 -1.62
N GLY A 165 12.92 -13.49 -0.40
CA GLY A 165 14.22 -14.05 -0.06
C GLY A 165 15.36 -13.01 -0.13
N GLY A 166 16.58 -13.45 -0.43
CA GLY A 166 17.73 -12.55 -0.66
C GLY A 166 17.54 -11.73 -1.93
N VAL A 167 17.25 -10.44 -1.81
CA VAL A 167 17.09 -9.54 -2.95
C VAL A 167 18.33 -8.64 -3.07
N ALA A 168 19.09 -8.79 -4.15
CA ALA A 168 20.27 -7.98 -4.43
C ALA A 168 19.91 -6.54 -4.85
N ASP A 169 18.83 -6.39 -5.64
CA ASP A 169 18.27 -5.09 -6.01
C ASP A 169 16.76 -5.04 -5.70
N PRO A 170 16.40 -4.49 -4.52
CA PRO A 170 15.00 -4.37 -4.12
C PRO A 170 14.18 -3.42 -4.99
N ALA A 171 14.78 -2.36 -5.54
CA ALA A 171 14.08 -1.43 -6.42
C ALA A 171 13.68 -2.13 -7.72
N GLU A 172 14.62 -2.83 -8.36
CA GLU A 172 14.33 -3.55 -9.59
C GLU A 172 13.33 -4.68 -9.38
N ARG A 173 13.33 -5.29 -8.20
CA ARG A 173 12.33 -6.30 -7.87
C ARG A 173 10.93 -5.70 -7.75
N LEU A 174 10.79 -4.52 -7.12
CA LEU A 174 9.51 -3.80 -7.05
C LEU A 174 9.04 -3.40 -8.46
N ARG A 175 9.93 -2.88 -9.31
CA ARG A 175 9.60 -2.55 -10.71
C ARG A 175 9.02 -3.73 -11.46
N ARG A 176 9.66 -4.91 -11.37
CA ARG A 176 9.18 -6.12 -12.04
C ARG A 176 7.81 -6.55 -11.55
N ILE A 177 7.54 -6.45 -10.25
CA ILE A 177 6.24 -6.83 -9.68
C ILE A 177 5.14 -5.88 -10.16
N VAL A 178 5.39 -4.55 -10.08
CA VAL A 178 4.44 -3.54 -10.54
C VAL A 178 4.17 -3.68 -12.04
N ARG A 179 5.22 -3.73 -12.87
CA ARG A 179 5.07 -3.86 -14.33
C ARG A 179 4.39 -5.16 -14.76
N ALA A 180 4.53 -6.24 -13.98
CA ALA A 180 3.83 -7.49 -14.23
C ALA A 180 2.36 -7.47 -13.76
N GLY A 181 1.97 -6.51 -12.92
CA GLY A 181 0.67 -6.48 -12.25
C GLY A 181 0.45 -7.68 -11.33
N ARG A 182 1.52 -8.39 -10.92
CA ARG A 182 1.44 -9.65 -10.18
C ARG A 182 2.61 -9.85 -9.23
N ALA A 183 2.32 -10.39 -8.06
CA ALA A 183 3.32 -10.93 -7.14
C ALA A 183 3.15 -12.45 -7.05
N TRP A 184 4.19 -13.20 -7.44
CA TRP A 184 4.12 -14.65 -7.65
C TRP A 184 3.01 -15.02 -8.65
N ARG A 185 1.95 -15.69 -8.19
CA ARG A 185 0.78 -16.07 -8.99
C ARG A 185 -0.44 -15.20 -8.72
N LEU A 186 -0.34 -14.26 -7.78
CA LEU A 186 -1.45 -13.41 -7.37
C LEU A 186 -1.46 -12.11 -8.16
N ASP A 187 -2.66 -11.73 -8.56
CA ASP A 187 -2.98 -10.39 -9.06
C ASP A 187 -2.62 -9.33 -8.03
N LEU A 188 -1.89 -8.29 -8.45
CA LEU A 188 -1.36 -7.26 -7.55
C LEU A 188 -2.48 -6.42 -6.94
N ASP A 189 -3.57 -6.17 -7.66
CA ASP A 189 -4.70 -5.40 -7.14
C ASP A 189 -5.42 -6.15 -6.04
N ARG A 190 -5.69 -7.43 -6.29
CA ARG A 190 -6.27 -8.32 -5.28
C ARG A 190 -5.38 -8.39 -4.04
N LEU A 191 -4.07 -8.54 -4.24
CA LEU A 191 -3.10 -8.58 -3.13
C LEU A 191 -3.10 -7.26 -2.35
N LEU A 192 -2.93 -6.12 -3.00
CA LEU A 192 -2.87 -4.82 -2.32
C LEU A 192 -4.19 -4.47 -1.64
N HIS A 193 -5.32 -4.91 -2.18
CA HIS A 193 -6.60 -4.75 -1.52
C HIS A 193 -6.71 -5.59 -0.25
N HIS A 194 -6.23 -6.84 -0.28
CA HIS A 194 -6.13 -7.69 0.91
C HIS A 194 -5.22 -7.06 1.98
N GLU A 195 -4.03 -6.62 1.59
CA GLU A 195 -3.05 -6.03 2.50
C GLU A 195 -3.53 -4.68 3.08
N GLU A 196 -4.29 -3.88 2.32
CA GLU A 196 -4.89 -2.65 2.83
C GLU A 196 -5.88 -2.92 3.98
N ARG A 197 -6.56 -4.08 3.99
CA ARG A 197 -7.41 -4.47 5.13
C ARG A 197 -6.58 -4.80 6.37
N HIS A 198 -5.40 -5.41 6.21
CA HIS A 198 -4.46 -5.56 7.32
C HIS A 198 -3.99 -4.19 7.84
N CYS A 199 -3.76 -3.20 6.96
CA CYS A 199 -3.45 -1.84 7.40
C CYS A 199 -4.58 -1.24 8.26
N ARG A 200 -5.85 -1.50 7.91
CA ARG A 200 -7.02 -1.07 8.73
C ARG A 200 -7.03 -1.77 10.09
N GLN A 201 -6.79 -3.08 10.14
CA GLN A 201 -6.71 -3.82 11.40
C GLN A 201 -5.63 -3.27 12.33
N TRP A 202 -4.47 -2.87 11.78
CA TRP A 202 -3.42 -2.18 12.54
C TRP A 202 -3.89 -0.83 13.09
N ALA A 203 -4.57 -0.03 12.27
CA ALA A 203 -5.10 1.27 12.68
C ALA A 203 -6.15 1.16 13.79
N GLU A 204 -7.04 0.17 13.70
CA GLU A 204 -8.12 -0.07 14.68
C GLU A 204 -7.60 -0.60 16.03
N ARG A 205 -6.63 -1.53 15.99
CA ARG A 205 -6.10 -2.16 17.20
C ARG A 205 -5.00 -1.32 17.86
N GLY A 206 -4.26 -0.55 17.08
CA GLY A 206 -3.12 0.23 17.53
C GLY A 206 -1.86 -0.62 17.77
N TYR A 207 -0.70 0.04 17.68
CA TYR A 207 0.64 -0.59 17.73
C TYR A 207 0.83 -1.52 18.94
N ALA A 208 0.45 -1.08 20.15
CA ALA A 208 0.68 -1.84 21.38
C ALA A 208 -0.22 -3.09 21.49
N ALA A 209 -1.49 -2.99 21.10
CA ALA A 209 -2.40 -4.14 21.13
C ALA A 209 -2.04 -5.14 20.03
N MET A 210 -1.64 -4.67 18.84
CA MET A 210 -1.17 -5.57 17.78
C MET A 210 0.17 -6.20 18.11
N VAL A 211 1.16 -5.51 18.68
CA VAL A 211 2.41 -6.18 19.11
C VAL A 211 2.13 -7.25 20.18
N ARG A 212 1.18 -7.00 21.09
CA ARG A 212 0.74 -7.99 22.09
C ARG A 212 0.00 -9.16 21.46
N ASP A 213 -0.98 -8.90 20.60
CA ASP A 213 -1.84 -9.91 19.98
C ASP A 213 -1.06 -10.71 18.92
N TYR A 214 -0.17 -10.06 18.17
CA TYR A 214 0.78 -10.67 17.23
C TYR A 214 1.84 -11.49 17.96
N GLY A 215 2.39 -11.01 19.09
CA GLY A 215 3.27 -11.82 19.94
C GLY A 215 2.57 -13.07 20.49
N ARG A 216 1.28 -12.96 20.84
CA ARG A 216 0.47 -14.09 21.30
C ARG A 216 0.13 -15.06 20.17
N GLU A 217 -0.17 -14.58 18.98
CA GLU A 217 -0.45 -15.41 17.80
C GLU A 217 0.81 -16.07 17.25
N LEU A 218 1.97 -15.40 17.27
CA LEU A 218 3.25 -15.99 16.92
C LEU A 218 3.59 -17.17 17.83
N VAL A 219 3.39 -17.01 19.15
CA VAL A 219 3.54 -18.11 20.12
C VAL A 219 2.52 -19.23 19.84
N ARG A 220 1.29 -18.89 19.46
CA ARG A 220 0.24 -19.86 19.20
C ARG A 220 0.44 -20.64 17.90
N GLU A 221 0.94 -20.00 16.85
CA GLU A 221 1.30 -20.65 15.58
C GLU A 221 2.54 -21.54 15.75
N LEU A 222 3.54 -21.08 16.52
CA LEU A 222 4.76 -21.83 16.81
C LEU A 222 4.49 -23.07 17.68
N VAL A 223 3.50 -23.01 18.59
CA VAL A 223 3.18 -24.09 19.55
C VAL A 223 2.04 -24.99 19.06
N PHE A 224 1.05 -24.46 18.31
CA PHE A 224 -0.19 -25.18 17.99
C PHE A 224 -0.55 -25.30 16.51
N GLY A 225 0.18 -24.67 15.57
CA GLY A 225 -0.04 -24.85 14.13
C GLY A 225 -1.44 -24.48 13.62
N ALA A 226 -2.12 -23.52 14.24
CA ALA A 226 -3.51 -23.18 13.94
C ALA A 226 -3.66 -22.03 12.92
N THR A 227 -4.73 -22.04 12.13
CA THR A 227 -5.10 -21.00 11.15
C THR A 227 -5.44 -19.67 11.84
N ASN A 228 -4.86 -18.57 11.37
CA ASN A 228 -4.97 -17.27 12.02
C ASN A 228 -6.32 -16.58 11.70
N ARG A 229 -7.04 -16.08 12.71
CA ARG A 229 -8.33 -15.38 12.55
C ARG A 229 -8.19 -14.09 11.73
N LEU A 230 -7.03 -13.44 11.79
CA LEU A 230 -6.73 -12.24 10.99
C LEU A 230 -6.74 -12.51 9.48
N GLU A 231 -6.24 -13.67 9.05
CA GLU A 231 -6.23 -14.09 7.64
C GLU A 231 -7.64 -14.40 7.13
N SER A 232 -8.52 -14.95 7.98
CA SER A 232 -9.92 -15.21 7.66
C SER A 232 -10.73 -13.92 7.49
N ASP A 233 -10.51 -12.93 8.36
CA ASP A 233 -11.20 -11.64 8.29
C ASP A 233 -10.70 -10.79 7.12
N ALA A 234 -9.45 -10.94 6.70
CA ALA A 234 -8.88 -10.30 5.51
C ALA A 234 -9.28 -11.01 4.18
N GLY A 235 -9.87 -12.20 4.27
CA GLY A 235 -10.63 -12.91 3.23
C GLY A 235 -9.87 -13.28 1.97
N LEU A 236 -8.75 -13.98 2.12
CA LEU A 236 -8.32 -14.91 1.07
C LEU A 236 -9.16 -16.20 1.22
N SER A 237 -10.22 -16.32 0.41
CA SER A 237 -11.14 -17.47 0.44
C SER A 237 -10.48 -18.81 0.07
N ASP A 238 -9.22 -18.80 -0.39
CA ASP A 238 -8.42 -19.97 -0.79
C ASP A 238 -7.34 -20.35 0.25
N GLY A 239 -7.29 -19.67 1.40
CA GLY A 239 -6.43 -20.05 2.51
C GLY A 239 -4.97 -19.66 2.37
N GLY A 240 -4.69 -18.53 1.72
CA GLY A 240 -3.40 -17.86 1.81
C GLY A 240 -2.28 -18.57 1.05
N TYR A 241 -1.87 -17.99 -0.07
CA TYR A 241 -0.58 -18.26 -0.73
C TYR A 241 -0.28 -19.74 -1.02
N ARG A 242 -1.24 -20.48 -1.57
CA ARG A 242 -1.00 -21.82 -2.12
C ARG A 242 -0.54 -21.78 -3.58
#